data_AF-A0A1W1HRG4-F1
#
_entry.id   AF-A0A1W1HRG4-F1
#
_cell.length_a   1.000
_cell.length_b   1.000
_cell.length_c   1.000
_cell.angle_alpha   90.00
_cell.angle_beta   90.00
_cell.angle_gamma   90.00
#
_symmetry.space_group_name_H-M   'P 1'
#
loop_
_entity.id
_entity.type
_entity.pdbx_description
1 polymer ?
#
loop_
_entity_poly.entity_id
_entity_poly.type
_entity_poly.pdbx_seq_one_letter_code
_entity_poly.pdbx_strand_id
1 'polypeptide(L)'
;MSVDSTLGSSNGGRPLSPVRKYGVPRYRVTLVREGRAIPAAELVHTSEGAAAILRPLFAHLDREQFLICGLDAKHRLIGINVVSTGSLNLTIVHPREVFKPLILMNAGAWICAHNHPSGDSSPSPEDRVLTKRLREAAELFGIPLLDHLILAEERYYSFADQGWLGA
;
A
#
# COMPACT_ATOMS: atom_id res chain seq x y z
N MET A 1 5.09 76.23 29.92
CA MET A 1 3.67 76.61 30.05
C MET A 1 3.13 76.66 28.63
N SER A 2 2.18 75.87 28.14
CA SER A 2 1.39 74.78 28.72
C SER A 2 0.98 73.88 27.55
N VAL A 3 0.75 72.62 27.88
CA VAL A 3 0.31 71.52 27.01
C VAL A 3 -1.20 71.57 26.74
N ASP A 4 -1.63 70.72 25.80
CA ASP A 4 -2.98 70.24 25.48
C ASP A 4 -3.88 71.10 24.56
N SER A 5 -4.69 70.55 23.65
CA SER A 5 -5.02 69.16 23.31
C SER A 5 -5.91 69.12 22.06
N THR A 6 -5.92 67.96 21.38
CA THR A 6 -7.06 67.36 20.64
C THR A 6 -7.59 68.03 19.37
N LEU A 7 -7.44 67.32 18.23
CA LEU A 7 -8.57 66.79 17.45
C LEU A 7 -8.07 65.69 16.50
N GLY A 8 -8.67 64.52 16.64
CA GLY A 8 -8.19 63.25 16.12
C GLY A 8 -8.48 63.05 14.62
N SER A 9 -7.48 62.48 13.95
CA SER A 9 -7.63 61.81 12.66
C SER A 9 -8.51 60.57 12.83
N SER A 10 -9.67 60.57 12.18
CA SER A 10 -10.56 59.42 12.04
C SER A 10 -9.94 58.37 11.14
N ASN A 11 -9.03 57.56 11.70
CA ASN A 11 -8.54 56.37 11.02
C ASN A 11 -9.62 55.29 11.14
N GLY A 12 -10.53 55.26 10.15
CA GLY A 12 -11.56 54.24 9.99
C GLY A 12 -10.94 52.86 9.76
N GLY A 13 -10.52 52.22 10.86
CA GLY A 13 -10.07 50.84 10.86
C GLY A 13 -11.22 49.94 10.39
N ARG A 14 -11.02 49.27 9.25
CA ARG A 14 -11.90 48.16 8.84
C ARG A 14 -11.96 47.16 10.01
N PRO A 15 -13.15 46.70 10.42
CA PRO A 15 -13.22 45.66 11.44
C PRO A 15 -12.47 44.43 10.94
N LEU A 16 -11.50 43.97 11.74
CA LEU A 16 -10.84 42.68 11.51
C LEU A 16 -11.95 41.63 11.38
N SER A 17 -12.04 41.00 10.21
CA SER A 17 -13.00 39.93 9.99
C SER A 17 -12.82 38.88 11.09
N PRO A 18 -13.91 38.36 11.69
CA PRO A 18 -13.78 37.40 12.78
C PRO A 18 -12.95 36.23 12.28
N VAL A 19 -11.82 35.96 12.96
CA VAL A 19 -11.00 34.77 12.72
C VAL A 19 -11.97 33.59 12.78
N ARG A 20 -12.25 32.96 11.63
CA ARG A 20 -13.10 31.77 11.58
C ARG A 20 -12.49 30.79 12.57
N LYS A 21 -13.20 30.47 13.65
CA LYS A 21 -12.81 29.40 14.58
C LYS A 21 -12.73 28.12 13.74
N TYR A 22 -11.52 27.70 13.41
CA TYR A 22 -11.30 26.48 12.64
C TYR A 22 -11.74 25.30 13.51
N GLY A 23 -12.83 24.65 13.12
CA GLY A 23 -13.27 23.41 13.75
C GLY A 23 -12.40 22.26 13.26
N VAL A 24 -11.68 21.60 14.16
CA VAL A 24 -10.90 20.41 13.83
C VAL A 24 -11.86 19.28 13.43
N PRO A 25 -11.73 18.70 12.21
CA PRO A 25 -12.61 17.63 11.76
C PRO A 25 -12.35 16.31 12.49
N ARG A 26 -13.39 15.49 12.64
CA ARG A 26 -13.30 14.11 13.14
C ARG A 26 -13.34 13.13 11.97
N TYR A 27 -12.37 12.22 11.90
CA TYR A 27 -12.29 11.20 10.85
C TYR A 27 -12.69 9.81 11.35
N ARG A 28 -13.29 9.01 10.46
CA ARG A 28 -13.46 7.56 10.60
C ARG A 28 -12.83 6.93 9.37
N VAL A 29 -11.96 5.95 9.59
CA VAL A 29 -11.34 5.18 8.50
C VAL A 29 -11.89 3.77 8.51
N THR A 30 -12.36 3.29 7.36
CA THR A 30 -12.95 1.96 7.20
C THR A 30 -12.51 1.35 5.88
N LEU A 31 -12.28 0.04 5.88
CA LEU A 31 -12.09 -0.74 4.66
C LEU A 31 -13.47 -1.09 4.06
N VAL A 32 -13.64 -0.88 2.76
CA VAL A 32 -14.85 -1.26 2.02
C VAL A 32 -14.54 -2.55 1.25
N ARG A 33 -15.45 -3.53 1.29
CA ARG A 33 -15.31 -4.79 0.54
C ARG A 33 -16.02 -4.66 -0.80
N GLU A 34 -15.26 -4.73 -1.89
CA GLU A 34 -15.78 -4.59 -3.26
C GLU A 34 -16.27 -5.92 -3.87
N GLY A 35 -15.93 -7.05 -3.25
CA GLY A 35 -16.34 -8.37 -3.73
C GLY A 35 -15.53 -9.50 -3.11
N ARG A 36 -15.60 -10.68 -3.74
CA ARG A 36 -14.73 -11.83 -3.43
C ARG A 36 -13.82 -12.07 -4.63
N ALA A 37 -12.52 -11.95 -4.42
CA ALA A 37 -11.52 -12.24 -5.44
C ALA A 37 -11.19 -13.74 -5.53
N ILE A 38 -11.20 -14.45 -4.39
CA ILE A 38 -10.79 -15.85 -4.24
C ILE A 38 -11.77 -16.58 -3.30
N PRO A 39 -12.01 -17.89 -3.47
CA PRO A 39 -12.71 -18.71 -2.47
C PRO A 39 -12.13 -18.58 -1.06
N ALA A 40 -12.97 -18.79 -0.04
CA ALA A 40 -12.59 -18.57 1.35
C ALA A 40 -11.62 -19.66 1.87
N ALA A 41 -10.71 -19.25 2.76
CA ALA A 41 -9.84 -20.09 3.59
C ALA A 41 -8.62 -20.74 2.92
N GLU A 42 -8.17 -20.25 1.76
CA GLU A 42 -6.91 -20.70 1.19
C GLU A 42 -5.73 -20.37 2.13
N LEU A 43 -5.02 -21.41 2.55
CA LEU A 43 -3.85 -21.31 3.40
C LEU A 43 -2.62 -21.05 2.54
N VAL A 44 -1.85 -20.04 2.90
CA VAL A 44 -0.58 -19.74 2.24
C VAL A 44 0.56 -20.30 3.07
N HIS A 45 1.06 -21.48 2.69
CA HIS A 45 2.17 -22.15 3.36
C HIS A 45 3.43 -22.27 2.51
N THR A 46 3.31 -22.16 1.19
CA THR A 46 4.42 -22.23 0.25
C THR A 46 4.27 -21.16 -0.82
N SER A 47 5.39 -20.74 -1.41
CA SER A 47 5.40 -19.78 -2.52
C SER A 47 4.70 -20.33 -3.75
N GLU A 48 4.80 -21.63 -4.02
CA GLU A 48 4.05 -22.30 -5.08
C GLU A 48 2.53 -22.23 -4.84
N GLY A 49 2.08 -22.54 -3.62
CA GLY A 49 0.66 -22.46 -3.26
C GLY A 49 0.14 -21.02 -3.38
N ALA A 50 0.90 -20.05 -2.89
CA ALA A 50 0.59 -18.63 -3.05
C ALA A 50 0.48 -18.24 -4.53
N ALA A 51 1.44 -18.64 -5.36
CA ALA A 51 1.42 -18.36 -6.79
C ALA A 51 0.20 -18.98 -7.48
N ALA A 52 -0.15 -20.23 -7.15
CA ALA A 52 -1.34 -20.91 -7.69
C ALA A 52 -2.65 -20.18 -7.31
N ILE A 53 -2.74 -19.70 -6.07
CA ILE A 53 -3.90 -18.95 -5.57
C ILE A 53 -4.02 -17.59 -6.28
N LEU A 54 -2.91 -16.88 -6.47
CA LEU A 54 -2.91 -15.50 -6.98
C LEU A 54 -2.93 -15.41 -8.50
N ARG A 55 -2.37 -16.38 -9.22
CA ARG A 55 -2.26 -16.34 -10.69
C ARG A 55 -3.58 -16.05 -11.42
N PRO A 56 -4.74 -16.63 -11.05
CA PRO A 56 -6.01 -16.31 -11.69
C PRO A 56 -6.40 -14.83 -11.60
N LEU A 57 -5.92 -14.09 -10.59
CA LEU A 57 -6.19 -12.65 -10.45
C LEU A 57 -5.47 -11.81 -11.51
N PHE A 58 -4.42 -12.35 -12.11
CA PHE A 58 -3.63 -11.68 -13.14
C PHE A 58 -3.98 -12.15 -14.56
N ALA A 59 -4.93 -13.08 -14.69
CA ALA A 59 -5.34 -13.59 -15.99
C ALA A 59 -5.89 -12.46 -16.87
N HIS A 60 -5.42 -12.40 -18.12
CA HIS A 60 -5.84 -11.43 -19.14
C HIS A 60 -5.53 -9.95 -18.84
N LEU A 61 -4.65 -9.66 -17.87
CA LEU A 61 -4.18 -8.30 -17.67
C LEU A 61 -3.18 -7.92 -18.75
N ASP A 62 -3.47 -6.82 -19.46
CA ASP A 62 -2.58 -6.19 -20.45
C ASP A 62 -1.58 -5.21 -19.81
N ARG A 63 -1.68 -5.03 -18.49
CA ARG A 63 -0.89 -4.11 -17.68
C ARG A 63 -0.29 -4.85 -16.50
N GLU A 64 0.86 -4.35 -16.07
CA GLU A 64 1.45 -4.73 -14.79
C GLU A 64 0.57 -4.24 -13.65
N GLN A 65 0.23 -5.13 -12.73
CA GLN A 65 -0.46 -4.80 -11.48
C GLN A 65 0.38 -5.26 -10.32
N PHE A 66 0.45 -4.43 -9.28
CA PHE A 66 1.04 -4.81 -8.01
C PHE A 66 -0.08 -4.92 -6.98
N LEU A 67 -0.24 -6.10 -6.40
CA LEU A 67 -1.20 -6.38 -5.34
C LEU A 67 -0.51 -6.83 -4.07
N ILE A 68 -1.25 -6.69 -2.97
CA ILE A 68 -0.87 -7.19 -1.67
C ILE A 68 -1.96 -8.10 -1.14
N CYS A 69 -1.56 -9.06 -0.32
CA CYS A 69 -2.45 -9.95 0.38
C CYS A 69 -2.13 -9.95 1.86
N GLY A 70 -3.10 -9.51 2.67
CA GLY A 70 -2.98 -9.60 4.12
C GLY A 70 -3.27 -11.02 4.60
N LEU A 71 -2.53 -11.44 5.63
CA LEU A 71 -2.63 -12.74 6.25
C LEU A 71 -2.95 -12.63 7.75
N ASP A 72 -3.72 -13.57 8.28
CA ASP A 72 -3.87 -13.75 9.73
C ASP A 72 -2.66 -14.47 10.34
N ALA A 73 -2.65 -14.63 11.68
CA ALA A 73 -1.59 -15.32 12.41
C ALA A 73 -1.45 -16.83 12.08
N LYS A 74 -2.40 -17.41 11.33
CA LYS A 74 -2.34 -18.79 10.81
C LYS A 74 -2.07 -18.83 9.31
N HIS A 75 -1.63 -17.70 8.74
CA HIS A 75 -1.34 -17.50 7.33
C HIS A 75 -2.53 -17.74 6.40
N ARG A 76 -3.74 -17.43 6.86
CA ARG A 76 -4.93 -17.39 6.00
C ARG A 76 -5.09 -16.02 5.36
N LEU A 77 -5.47 -16.01 4.09
CA LEU A 77 -5.84 -14.78 3.39
C LEU A 77 -7.05 -14.11 4.05
N ILE A 78 -6.87 -12.85 4.47
CA ILE A 78 -7.93 -12.03 5.06
C ILE A 78 -8.37 -10.87 4.17
N GLY A 79 -7.58 -10.54 3.15
CA GLY A 79 -7.89 -9.48 2.20
C GLY A 79 -6.85 -9.36 1.09
N ILE A 80 -7.28 -8.80 -0.03
CA ILE A 80 -6.44 -8.49 -1.20
C ILE A 80 -6.68 -7.04 -1.55
N ASN A 81 -5.62 -6.31 -1.91
CA ASN A 81 -5.71 -4.95 -2.41
C ASN A 81 -4.76 -4.77 -3.59
N VAL A 82 -5.27 -4.26 -4.71
CA VAL A 82 -4.43 -3.78 -5.82
C VAL A 82 -3.90 -2.41 -5.40
N VAL A 83 -2.61 -2.34 -5.10
CA VAL A 83 -1.96 -1.10 -4.65
C VAL A 83 -1.68 -0.22 -5.85
N SER A 84 -1.36 -0.84 -6.99
CA SER A 84 -1.11 -0.07 -8.18
C SER A 84 -1.31 -0.86 -9.47
N THR A 85 -1.62 -0.13 -10.54
CA THR A 85 -1.78 -0.64 -11.91
C THR A 85 -0.96 0.26 -12.81
N GLY A 86 0.06 -0.31 -13.43
CA GLY A 86 1.00 0.41 -14.28
C GLY A 86 0.45 0.73 -15.67
N SER A 87 1.20 1.59 -16.35
CA SER A 87 1.48 1.46 -17.79
C SER A 87 2.94 0.99 -17.93
N LEU A 88 3.34 0.52 -19.11
CA LEU A 88 4.64 -0.11 -19.46
C LEU A 88 5.95 0.36 -18.76
N ASN A 89 6.00 1.52 -18.09
CA ASN A 89 7.18 2.03 -17.40
C ASN A 89 6.85 2.46 -15.96
N LEU A 90 7.30 1.65 -15.00
CA LEU A 90 7.36 1.90 -13.56
C LEU A 90 6.07 2.34 -12.86
N THR A 91 5.43 1.34 -12.28
CA THR A 91 4.41 1.53 -11.25
C THR A 91 5.08 1.95 -9.93
N ILE A 92 4.89 3.20 -9.48
CA ILE A 92 5.46 3.69 -8.21
C ILE A 92 4.69 3.08 -7.03
N VAL A 93 5.18 1.96 -6.49
CA VAL A 93 4.67 1.38 -5.24
C VAL A 93 5.36 2.05 -4.05
N HIS A 94 4.59 2.82 -3.27
CA HIS A 94 5.09 3.48 -2.07
C HIS A 94 4.66 2.71 -0.81
N PRO A 95 5.55 2.48 0.20
CA PRO A 95 5.20 1.77 1.43
C PRO A 95 3.91 2.28 2.10
N ARG A 96 3.71 3.60 2.19
CA ARG A 96 2.46 4.20 2.70
C ARG A 96 1.16 3.62 2.09
N GLU A 97 1.16 3.34 0.78
CA GLU A 97 -0.03 2.82 0.06
C GLU A 97 -0.18 1.30 0.26
N VAL A 98 0.92 0.62 0.55
CA VAL A 98 0.95 -0.80 0.93
C VAL A 98 0.46 -1.00 2.37
N PHE A 99 1.02 -0.26 3.32
CA PHE A 99 0.76 -0.49 4.75
C PHE A 99 -0.61 0.05 5.19
N LYS A 100 -1.14 1.10 4.55
CA LYS A 100 -2.48 1.61 4.87
C LYS A 100 -3.57 0.53 4.82
N PRO A 101 -3.77 -0.20 3.71
CA PRO A 101 -4.74 -1.30 3.67
C PRO A 101 -4.37 -2.47 4.60
N LEU A 102 -3.09 -2.84 4.74
CA LEU A 102 -2.65 -3.93 5.64
C LEU A 102 -3.04 -3.66 7.10
N ILE A 103 -2.81 -2.43 7.57
CA ILE A 103 -3.20 -1.99 8.90
C ILE A 103 -4.73 -2.04 9.04
N LEU A 104 -5.47 -1.51 8.06
CA LEU A 104 -6.93 -1.47 8.13
C LEU A 104 -7.60 -2.84 8.06
N MET A 105 -6.97 -3.84 7.46
CA MET A 105 -7.46 -5.23 7.47
C MET A 105 -6.99 -6.04 8.70
N ASN A 106 -6.17 -5.46 9.58
CA ASN A 106 -5.52 -6.13 10.72
C ASN A 106 -4.64 -7.32 10.28
N ALA A 107 -3.84 -7.12 9.24
CA ALA A 107 -2.88 -8.13 8.79
C ALA A 107 -1.83 -8.40 9.88
N GLY A 108 -1.62 -9.67 10.19
CA GLY A 108 -0.52 -10.13 11.04
C GLY A 108 0.77 -10.39 10.25
N ALA A 109 0.64 -10.67 8.96
CA ALA A 109 1.72 -10.80 7.98
C ALA A 109 1.16 -10.51 6.58
N TRP A 110 2.00 -10.46 5.55
CA TRP A 110 1.53 -10.24 4.19
C TRP A 110 2.47 -10.81 3.13
N ILE A 111 1.92 -10.99 1.94
CA ILE A 111 2.68 -11.23 0.71
C ILE A 111 2.31 -10.16 -0.32
N CYS A 112 3.17 -9.96 -1.32
CA CYS A 112 2.82 -9.18 -2.50
C CYS A 112 3.09 -9.96 -3.78
N ALA A 113 2.40 -9.56 -4.85
CA ALA A 113 2.63 -10.11 -6.17
C ALA A 113 2.47 -9.05 -7.26
N HIS A 114 3.23 -9.20 -8.33
CA HIS A 114 2.97 -8.52 -9.60
C HIS A 114 3.17 -9.42 -10.80
N ASN A 115 2.57 -9.06 -11.92
CA ASN A 115 2.72 -9.75 -13.20
C ASN A 115 3.66 -8.97 -14.13
N HIS A 116 4.43 -9.68 -14.94
CA HIS A 116 5.07 -9.11 -16.11
C HIS A 116 4.26 -9.49 -17.36
N PRO A 117 3.62 -8.54 -18.06
CA PRO A 117 2.88 -8.84 -19.30
C PRO A 117 3.76 -9.46 -20.41
N SER A 118 5.08 -9.31 -20.31
CA SER A 118 6.05 -9.96 -21.20
C SER A 118 6.11 -11.49 -21.05
N GLY A 119 5.59 -12.04 -19.95
CA GLY A 119 5.65 -13.47 -19.63
C GLY A 119 6.95 -13.95 -18.97
N ASP A 120 7.94 -13.07 -18.76
CA ASP A 120 9.16 -13.40 -18.02
C ASP A 120 8.99 -13.08 -16.53
N SER A 121 9.09 -14.09 -15.66
CA SER A 121 8.99 -13.92 -14.20
C SER A 121 10.30 -13.46 -13.55
N SER A 122 11.37 -13.23 -14.31
CA SER A 122 12.67 -12.78 -13.77
C SER A 122 12.55 -11.37 -13.16
N PRO A 123 13.09 -11.13 -11.96
CA PRO A 123 13.02 -9.82 -11.32
C PRO A 123 13.94 -8.80 -11.99
N SER A 124 13.39 -7.62 -12.24
CA SER A 124 14.13 -6.42 -12.62
C SER A 124 14.99 -5.89 -11.45
N PRO A 125 15.98 -5.01 -11.72
CA PRO A 125 16.66 -4.25 -10.66
C PRO A 125 15.68 -3.47 -9.78
N GLU A 126 14.63 -2.90 -10.37
CA GLU A 126 13.58 -2.14 -9.69
C GLU A 126 12.80 -3.02 -8.72
N ASP A 127 12.46 -4.25 -9.11
CA ASP A 127 11.79 -5.22 -8.23
C ASP A 127 12.62 -5.52 -7.00
N ARG A 128 13.93 -5.70 -7.16
CA ARG A 128 14.86 -5.97 -6.07
C ARG A 128 14.94 -4.79 -5.10
N VAL A 129 15.02 -3.57 -5.63
CA VAL A 129 15.03 -2.33 -4.82
C VAL A 129 13.71 -2.16 -4.08
N LEU A 130 12.58 -2.38 -4.77
CA LEU A 130 11.25 -2.30 -4.17
C LEU A 130 11.10 -3.33 -3.04
N THR A 131 11.45 -4.59 -3.30
CA THR A 131 11.39 -5.67 -2.31
C THR A 131 12.15 -5.33 -1.05
N LYS A 132 13.39 -4.85 -1.20
CA LYS A 132 14.23 -4.45 -0.06
C LYS A 132 13.56 -3.34 0.76
N ARG A 133 13.07 -2.30 0.09
CA ARG A 133 12.39 -1.17 0.74
C ARG A 133 11.11 -1.60 1.46
N LEU A 134 10.33 -2.50 0.86
CA LEU A 134 9.11 -3.03 1.46
C LEU A 134 9.40 -3.92 2.67
N ARG A 135 10.47 -4.73 2.62
CA ARG A 135 10.95 -5.53 3.75
C ARG A 135 11.36 -4.65 4.94
N GLU A 136 12.17 -3.61 4.70
CA GLU A 136 12.58 -2.66 5.74
C GLU A 136 11.37 -1.95 6.37
N ALA A 137 10.38 -1.57 5.56
CA ALA A 137 9.14 -1.00 6.07
C ALA A 137 8.31 -2.02 6.87
N ALA A 138 8.26 -3.28 6.42
CA ALA A 138 7.54 -4.37 7.11
C ALA A 138 8.07 -4.59 8.53
N GLU A 139 9.38 -4.53 8.69
CA GLU A 139 10.05 -4.58 10.01
C GLU A 139 9.62 -3.39 10.88
N LEU A 140 9.65 -2.16 10.35
CA LEU A 140 9.25 -0.96 11.08
C LEU A 140 7.78 -1.00 11.54
N PHE A 141 6.87 -1.51 10.71
CA PHE A 141 5.45 -1.61 11.04
C PHE A 141 5.10 -2.84 11.89
N GLY A 142 6.01 -3.80 12.05
CA GLY A 142 5.72 -5.07 12.73
C GLY A 142 4.72 -5.96 11.99
N ILE A 143 4.61 -5.82 10.66
CA ILE A 143 3.77 -6.64 9.79
C ILE A 143 4.68 -7.28 8.74
N PRO A 144 5.25 -8.47 9.02
CA PRO A 144 6.31 -9.06 8.20
C PRO A 144 5.85 -9.40 6.79
N LEU A 145 6.72 -9.11 5.82
CA LEU A 145 6.59 -9.54 4.42
C LEU A 145 7.11 -10.98 4.30
N LEU A 146 6.22 -11.93 4.04
CA LEU A 146 6.57 -13.35 3.92
C LEU A 146 7.09 -13.71 2.53
N ASP A 147 6.57 -13.07 1.48
CA ASP A 147 7.02 -13.29 0.11
C ASP A 147 6.67 -12.13 -0.81
N HIS A 148 7.47 -11.98 -1.85
CA HIS A 148 7.18 -11.18 -3.03
C HIS A 148 7.23 -12.11 -4.25
N LEU A 149 6.12 -12.22 -4.97
CA LEU A 149 5.98 -13.09 -6.12
C LEU A 149 5.94 -12.30 -7.43
N ILE A 150 6.73 -12.70 -8.41
CA ILE A 150 6.56 -12.25 -9.79
C ILE A 150 5.87 -13.37 -10.55
N LEU A 151 4.68 -13.12 -11.06
CA LEU A 151 3.85 -14.12 -11.72
C LEU A 151 3.91 -13.97 -13.24
N ALA A 152 4.15 -15.08 -13.91
CA ALA A 152 3.99 -15.26 -15.34
C ALA A 152 2.97 -16.39 -15.61
N GLU A 153 2.69 -16.66 -16.88
CA GLU A 153 1.63 -17.58 -17.31
C GLU A 153 1.76 -18.98 -16.69
N GLU A 154 2.94 -19.60 -16.78
CA GLU A 154 3.21 -20.90 -16.17
C GLU A 154 4.26 -20.88 -15.04
N ARG A 155 4.99 -19.77 -14.91
CA ARG A 155 6.16 -19.66 -14.03
C ARG A 155 5.96 -18.59 -12.96
N TYR A 156 6.73 -18.68 -11.89
CA TYR A 156 6.82 -17.63 -10.90
C TYR A 156 8.25 -17.47 -10.42
N TYR A 157 8.55 -16.30 -9.87
CA TYR A 157 9.73 -16.04 -9.07
C TYR A 157 9.30 -15.70 -7.65
N SER A 158 9.90 -16.32 -6.65
CA SER A 158 9.70 -15.99 -5.23
C SER A 158 10.97 -15.38 -4.67
N PHE A 159 10.84 -14.19 -4.08
CA PHE A 159 11.96 -13.59 -3.37
C PHE A 159 12.29 -14.35 -2.07
N ALA A 160 11.30 -14.96 -1.42
CA ALA A 160 11.50 -15.81 -0.25
C ALA A 160 12.35 -17.05 -0.57
N ASP A 161 11.95 -17.82 -1.60
CA ASP A 161 12.67 -19.03 -2.03
C ASP A 161 14.12 -18.72 -2.45
N GLN A 162 14.37 -17.49 -2.89
CA GLN A 162 15.67 -17.01 -3.35
C GLN A 162 16.49 -16.35 -2.23
N GLY A 163 16.01 -16.37 -0.98
CA GLY A 163 16.75 -15.91 0.20
C GLY A 163 16.78 -14.40 0.42
N TRP A 164 15.95 -13.62 -0.28
CA TRP A 164 15.95 -12.15 -0.16
C TRP A 164 15.28 -11.64 1.11
N LEU A 165 14.41 -12.45 1.70
CA LEU A 165 13.56 -12.09 2.84
C LEU A 165 14.05 -12.71 4.16
N GLY A 166 15.18 -13.44 4.13
CA GLY A 166 15.79 -14.06 5.31
C GLY A 166 16.43 -13.05 6.26
N ALA A 167 16.24 -13.35 7.56
CA ALA A 167 16.60 -12.65 8.81
C ALA A 167 17.15 -11.21 8.70
#